data_AF-A0A9W5PR30-F1
#
_entry.id   AF-A0A9W5PR30-F1
#
_cell.length_a   1.000
_cell.length_b   1.000
_cell.length_c   1.000
_cell.angle_alpha   90.00
_cell.angle_beta   90.00
_cell.angle_gamma   90.00
#
_symmetry.space_group_name_H-M   'P 1'
#
loop_
_entity.id
_entity.type
_entity.pdbx_description
1 polymer ?
#
loop_
_entity_poly.entity_id
_entity_poly.type
_entity_poly.pdbx_seq_one_letter_code
_entity_poly.pdbx_strand_id
1 'polypeptide(L)'
;MSLKFHGDYFNLFEIFNLISSQYYEGGESNGRIIISNNDHPSINQTLKFSSPIDLSNHKAIRKLLEMTSGDISLLANGNEVYGMGNLINYDSLDEDLFIIDFKKHFTWELKYSDSVLMVVEYRQPRLPKERMDKELFFDHLIRTFSNINENDVNVMWDAILAATEQKHGTMVVITNKAAEEADRLNGQCINIEPINLNTEVMRLVTTIDGAVLLDPNGKCHALGVILDGRATDKGDPARGARYNSALRYLDTQENECLIVVVSEDGDINLIPHLKPRIPRQCIDNLIKDLQQVNESERLDIKSFNQIMHNLERLAFYLLQEDCDKINELRNAIESKIEPETIRIVYRNFTPDPEMDNSYYK
;
A
#
# COMPACT_ATOMS: atom_id res chain seq x y z
N MET A 1 -16.15 -3.24 -31.42
CA MET A 1 -16.38 -4.58 -31.99
C MET A 1 -16.29 -5.54 -30.82
N SER A 2 -17.40 -6.09 -30.31
CA SER A 2 -17.37 -6.83 -29.03
C SER A 2 -16.60 -8.15 -29.20
N LEU A 3 -15.54 -8.36 -28.43
CA LEU A 3 -14.96 -9.70 -28.27
C LEU A 3 -16.06 -10.64 -27.77
N LYS A 4 -16.53 -11.54 -28.63
CA LYS A 4 -17.43 -12.63 -28.24
C LYS A 4 -16.59 -13.86 -28.02
N PHE A 5 -16.14 -14.08 -26.79
CA PHE A 5 -15.65 -15.40 -26.37
C PHE A 5 -16.79 -16.41 -26.57
N HIS A 6 -16.65 -17.31 -27.54
CA HIS A 6 -17.58 -18.41 -27.76
C HIS A 6 -17.11 -19.59 -26.91
N GLY A 7 -17.76 -19.80 -25.78
CA GLY A 7 -17.57 -20.97 -24.91
C GLY A 7 -18.60 -20.97 -23.79
N ASP A 8 -19.17 -22.14 -23.50
CA ASP A 8 -19.96 -22.41 -22.29
C ASP A 8 -19.20 -21.90 -21.05
N TYR A 9 -19.91 -21.44 -20.01
CA TYR A 9 -19.43 -20.81 -18.76
C TYR A 9 -18.22 -21.50 -18.07
N PHE A 10 -17.04 -21.46 -18.68
CA PHE A 10 -15.76 -21.77 -18.07
C PHE A 10 -15.21 -20.46 -17.53
N ASN A 11 -15.18 -20.35 -16.21
CA ASN A 11 -14.67 -19.16 -15.56
C ASN A 11 -13.15 -19.11 -15.73
N LEU A 12 -12.65 -18.37 -16.74
CA LEU A 12 -11.21 -18.13 -16.97
C LEU A 12 -10.47 -17.75 -15.67
N PHE A 13 -11.13 -16.99 -14.80
CA PHE A 13 -10.62 -16.66 -13.47
C PHE A 13 -10.32 -17.91 -12.62
N GLU A 14 -11.26 -18.88 -12.56
CA GLU A 14 -11.03 -20.14 -11.85
C GLU A 14 -9.94 -20.98 -12.51
N ILE A 15 -9.87 -21.00 -13.84
CA ILE A 15 -8.82 -21.70 -14.58
C ILE A 15 -7.44 -21.13 -14.23
N PHE A 16 -7.26 -19.81 -14.25
CA PHE A 16 -5.98 -19.17 -13.89
C PHE A 16 -5.66 -19.36 -12.39
N ASN A 17 -6.67 -19.36 -11.51
CA ASN A 17 -6.47 -19.74 -10.11
C ASN A 17 -5.98 -21.20 -9.97
N LEU A 18 -6.51 -22.13 -10.75
CA LEU A 18 -6.07 -23.52 -10.72
C LEU A 18 -4.67 -23.70 -11.29
N ILE A 19 -4.34 -22.99 -12.39
CA ILE A 19 -2.98 -22.99 -12.98
C ILE A 19 -1.97 -22.42 -11.98
N SER A 20 -2.24 -21.26 -11.38
CA SER A 20 -1.35 -20.60 -10.40
C SER A 20 -1.14 -21.42 -9.12
N SER A 21 -2.06 -22.33 -8.80
CA SER A 21 -1.93 -23.25 -7.65
C SER A 21 -1.04 -24.48 -7.91
N GLN A 22 -0.62 -24.72 -9.17
CA GLN A 22 0.19 -25.90 -9.49
C GLN A 22 1.70 -25.64 -9.25
N TYR A 23 2.37 -26.62 -8.65
CA TYR A 23 3.84 -26.72 -8.67
C TYR A 23 4.30 -27.58 -9.85
N TYR A 24 5.50 -27.31 -10.35
CA TYR A 24 6.19 -28.16 -11.32
C TYR A 24 7.66 -28.29 -10.93
N GLU A 25 8.16 -29.52 -10.77
CA GLU A 25 9.54 -29.82 -10.34
C GLU A 25 9.97 -29.08 -9.04
N GLY A 26 9.00 -28.76 -8.18
CA GLY A 26 9.21 -28.02 -6.92
C GLY A 26 9.23 -26.50 -7.07
N GLY A 27 9.21 -25.97 -8.30
CA GLY A 27 9.12 -24.56 -8.60
C GLY A 27 7.67 -24.03 -8.58
N GLU A 28 7.53 -22.77 -8.14
CA GLU A 28 6.26 -22.04 -8.16
C GLU A 28 5.84 -21.68 -9.58
N SER A 29 4.54 -21.38 -9.78
CA SER A 29 4.04 -20.95 -11.08
C SER A 29 4.55 -19.55 -11.42
N ASN A 30 5.36 -19.46 -12.47
CA ASN A 30 5.82 -18.21 -13.07
C ASN A 30 5.66 -18.32 -14.60
N GLY A 31 5.37 -17.20 -15.26
CA GLY A 31 5.24 -17.15 -16.72
C GLY A 31 4.03 -16.37 -17.19
N ARG A 32 3.89 -16.21 -18.51
CA ARG A 32 2.85 -15.36 -19.10
C ARG A 32 2.01 -16.09 -20.15
N ILE A 33 0.72 -15.75 -20.17
CA ILE A 33 -0.22 -16.12 -21.24
C ILE A 33 -0.76 -14.83 -21.85
N ILE A 34 -0.62 -14.68 -23.16
CA ILE A 34 -1.28 -13.65 -23.94
C ILE A 34 -2.63 -14.19 -24.39
N ILE A 35 -3.71 -13.48 -24.08
CA ILE A 35 -5.06 -13.77 -24.54
C ILE A 35 -5.40 -12.82 -25.67
N SER A 36 -5.69 -13.38 -26.84
CA SER A 36 -6.08 -12.62 -28.04
C SER A 36 -6.92 -13.49 -28.97
N ASN A 37 -7.48 -12.90 -30.02
CA ASN A 37 -7.95 -13.72 -31.15
C ASN A 37 -6.79 -14.46 -31.82
N ASN A 38 -7.12 -15.57 -32.51
CA ASN A 38 -6.16 -16.27 -33.35
C ASN A 38 -5.61 -15.33 -34.44
N ASP A 39 -4.32 -15.48 -34.77
CA ASP A 39 -3.64 -14.73 -35.84
C ASP A 39 -3.69 -13.20 -35.68
N HIS A 40 -3.69 -12.71 -34.43
CA HIS A 40 -3.66 -11.28 -34.12
C HIS A 40 -2.42 -10.60 -34.74
N PRO A 41 -2.57 -9.45 -35.45
CA PRO A 41 -1.50 -8.84 -36.24
C PRO A 41 -0.29 -8.42 -35.39
N SER A 42 -0.52 -8.05 -34.13
CA SER A 42 0.53 -7.67 -33.18
C SER A 42 1.14 -8.85 -32.40
N ILE A 43 0.90 -10.10 -32.83
CA ILE A 43 1.52 -11.29 -32.25
C ILE A 43 2.50 -11.90 -33.23
N ASN A 44 3.76 -11.99 -32.80
CA ASN A 44 4.76 -12.79 -33.48
C ASN A 44 4.75 -14.21 -32.91
N GLN A 45 4.14 -15.14 -33.64
CA GLN A 45 4.10 -16.54 -33.26
C GLN A 45 5.44 -17.22 -33.54
N THR A 46 6.19 -17.49 -32.47
CA THR A 46 7.50 -18.17 -32.55
C THR A 46 7.33 -19.68 -32.73
N LEU A 47 6.32 -20.26 -32.09
CA LEU A 47 6.04 -21.69 -32.14
C LEU A 47 4.53 -21.93 -32.20
N LYS A 48 4.10 -22.79 -33.12
CA LYS A 48 2.71 -23.22 -33.27
C LYS A 48 2.57 -24.68 -32.88
N PHE A 49 1.60 -24.99 -32.01
CA PHE A 49 1.30 -26.38 -31.67
C PHE A 49 0.50 -27.04 -32.79
N SER A 50 0.83 -28.29 -33.12
CA SER A 50 0.07 -29.09 -34.10
C SER A 50 -1.33 -29.44 -33.59
N SER A 51 -1.49 -29.49 -32.28
CA SER A 51 -2.76 -29.68 -31.58
C SER A 51 -2.79 -28.72 -30.39
N PRO A 52 -3.68 -27.72 -30.40
CA PRO A 52 -3.85 -26.82 -29.27
C PRO A 52 -4.19 -27.58 -27.98
N ILE A 53 -3.83 -26.99 -26.84
CA ILE A 53 -4.04 -27.58 -25.51
C ILE A 53 -5.10 -26.77 -24.79
N ASP A 54 -6.18 -27.44 -24.38
CA ASP A 54 -7.27 -26.85 -23.62
C ASP A 54 -6.76 -26.22 -22.31
N LEU A 55 -7.18 -24.99 -22.02
CA LEU A 55 -6.79 -24.27 -20.80
C LEU A 55 -7.22 -24.98 -19.51
N SER A 56 -8.29 -25.79 -19.56
CA SER A 56 -8.73 -26.65 -18.45
C SER A 56 -7.73 -27.75 -18.09
N ASN A 57 -6.78 -28.07 -19.00
CA ASN A 57 -5.67 -28.96 -18.69
C ASN A 57 -4.56 -28.22 -17.93
N HIS A 58 -4.88 -27.79 -16.71
CA HIS A 58 -4.03 -26.91 -15.90
C HIS A 58 -2.62 -27.48 -15.69
N LYS A 59 -2.45 -28.80 -15.63
CA LYS A 59 -1.14 -29.47 -15.49
C LYS A 59 -0.29 -29.31 -16.76
N ALA A 60 -0.89 -29.46 -17.93
CA ALA A 60 -0.19 -29.26 -19.20
C ALA A 60 0.18 -27.79 -19.38
N ILE A 61 -0.76 -26.87 -19.11
CA ILE A 61 -0.50 -25.43 -19.21
C ILE A 61 0.60 -25.00 -18.24
N ARG A 62 0.56 -25.47 -16.98
CA ARG A 62 1.62 -25.22 -16.00
C ARG A 62 2.98 -25.68 -16.51
N LYS A 63 3.06 -26.88 -17.09
CA LYS A 63 4.32 -27.38 -17.67
C LYS A 63 4.82 -26.50 -18.82
N LEU A 64 3.92 -25.98 -19.65
CA LEU A 64 4.30 -25.08 -20.74
C LEU A 64 4.76 -23.70 -20.24
N LEU A 65 4.23 -23.23 -19.11
CA LEU A 65 4.66 -21.96 -18.51
C LEU A 65 6.15 -21.95 -18.15
N GLU A 66 6.74 -23.11 -17.81
CA GLU A 66 8.20 -23.24 -17.58
C GLU A 66 9.05 -22.87 -18.79
N MET A 67 8.47 -22.95 -20.00
CA MET A 67 9.15 -22.61 -21.24
C MET A 67 8.99 -21.13 -21.60
N THR A 68 8.21 -20.37 -20.83
CA THR A 68 8.10 -18.91 -21.00
C THR A 68 9.26 -18.20 -20.32
N SER A 69 9.75 -17.13 -20.92
CA SER A 69 10.87 -16.36 -20.38
C SER A 69 10.90 -14.98 -21.02
N GLY A 70 11.23 -13.95 -20.25
CA GLY A 70 11.55 -12.58 -20.73
C GLY A 70 10.52 -11.98 -21.70
N ASP A 71 10.60 -12.35 -22.97
CA ASP A 71 9.78 -11.87 -24.08
C ASP A 71 8.78 -12.93 -24.62
N ILE A 72 9.04 -14.23 -24.40
CA ILE A 72 8.19 -15.33 -24.88
C ILE A 72 7.10 -15.67 -23.86
N SER A 73 5.86 -15.73 -24.35
CA SER A 73 4.65 -16.07 -23.59
C SER A 73 3.87 -17.18 -24.30
N LEU A 74 2.99 -17.88 -23.58
CA LEU A 74 2.00 -18.75 -24.22
C LEU A 74 0.95 -17.89 -24.93
N LEU A 75 0.42 -18.39 -26.05
CA LEU A 75 -0.62 -17.70 -26.82
C LEU A 75 -1.93 -18.48 -26.70
N ALA A 76 -2.99 -17.81 -26.23
CA ALA A 76 -4.29 -18.42 -25.98
C ALA A 76 -5.44 -17.59 -26.57
N ASN A 77 -6.53 -18.26 -26.93
CA ASN A 77 -7.73 -17.63 -27.50
C ASN A 77 -8.93 -17.56 -26.54
N GLY A 78 -8.66 -17.75 -25.25
CA GLY A 78 -9.69 -17.83 -24.20
C GLY A 78 -10.20 -19.26 -23.94
N ASN A 79 -9.96 -20.21 -24.84
CA ASN A 79 -10.33 -21.62 -24.61
C ASN A 79 -9.11 -22.54 -24.59
N GLU A 80 -8.18 -22.35 -25.53
CA GLU A 80 -7.02 -23.22 -25.72
C GLU A 80 -5.74 -22.40 -25.93
N VAL A 81 -4.61 -23.00 -25.57
CA VAL A 81 -3.27 -22.52 -25.90
C VAL A 81 -2.86 -23.12 -27.23
N TYR A 82 -2.61 -22.26 -28.22
CA TYR A 82 -2.33 -22.66 -29.61
C TYR A 82 -0.84 -22.53 -29.99
N GLY A 83 -0.03 -21.92 -29.14
CA GLY A 83 1.41 -21.78 -29.39
C GLY A 83 2.13 -20.90 -28.38
N MET A 84 3.31 -20.42 -28.78
CA MET A 84 4.17 -19.53 -28.00
C MET A 84 4.69 -18.41 -28.89
N GLY A 85 4.88 -17.23 -28.32
CA GLY A 85 5.34 -16.07 -29.06
C GLY A 85 5.41 -14.82 -28.20
N ASN A 86 5.53 -13.68 -28.86
CA ASN A 86 5.70 -12.38 -28.22
C ASN A 86 4.87 -11.30 -28.93
N LEU A 87 4.69 -10.18 -28.25
CA LEU A 87 4.03 -9.01 -28.81
C LEU A 87 4.98 -8.23 -29.71
N ILE A 88 4.47 -7.76 -30.85
CA ILE A 88 5.16 -6.88 -31.79
C ILE A 88 4.28 -5.69 -32.12
N ASN A 89 4.79 -4.47 -31.92
CA ASN A 89 4.14 -3.21 -32.35
C ASN A 89 2.63 -3.16 -32.05
N TYR A 90 2.23 -3.43 -30.80
CA TYR A 90 0.82 -3.36 -30.38
C TYR A 90 0.42 -1.91 -30.10
N ASP A 91 -0.70 -1.46 -30.68
CA ASP A 91 -1.30 -0.18 -30.34
C ASP A 91 -2.26 -0.39 -29.17
N SER A 92 -1.99 0.27 -28.05
CA SER A 92 -2.81 0.21 -26.84
C SER A 92 -4.18 0.88 -26.99
N LEU A 93 -4.57 1.36 -28.17
CA LEU A 93 -5.91 1.83 -28.47
C LEU A 93 -6.86 0.72 -28.95
N ASP A 94 -6.34 -0.46 -29.31
CA ASP A 94 -7.14 -1.55 -29.90
C ASP A 94 -7.98 -2.33 -28.85
N GLU A 95 -7.54 -2.35 -27.58
CA GLU A 95 -8.26 -2.93 -26.42
C GLU A 95 -8.71 -4.39 -26.57
N ASP A 96 -7.98 -5.17 -27.35
CA ASP A 96 -8.35 -6.55 -27.75
C ASP A 96 -7.33 -7.62 -27.33
N LEU A 97 -6.31 -7.25 -26.55
CA LEU A 97 -5.27 -8.14 -26.07
C LEU A 97 -5.02 -7.96 -24.56
N PHE A 98 -4.96 -9.06 -23.84
CA PHE A 98 -4.69 -9.06 -22.40
C PHE A 98 -3.58 -10.04 -22.05
N ILE A 99 -2.82 -9.75 -21.00
CA ILE A 99 -1.75 -10.61 -20.52
C ILE A 99 -2.11 -11.12 -19.12
N ILE A 100 -2.04 -12.43 -18.94
CA ILE A 100 -2.09 -13.08 -17.63
C ILE A 100 -0.65 -13.36 -17.23
N ASP A 101 -0.20 -12.71 -16.16
CA ASP A 101 1.18 -12.77 -15.68
C ASP A 101 1.21 -13.51 -14.34
N PHE A 102 1.64 -14.77 -14.36
CA PHE A 102 1.79 -15.62 -13.18
C PHE A 102 3.06 -15.24 -12.45
N LYS A 103 2.94 -14.84 -11.17
CA LYS A 103 4.07 -14.31 -10.39
C LYS A 103 4.69 -15.35 -9.48
N LYS A 104 3.84 -15.99 -8.68
CA LYS A 104 4.19 -16.98 -7.66
C LYS A 104 2.97 -17.87 -7.40
N HIS A 105 3.13 -18.85 -6.51
CA HIS A 105 2.04 -19.74 -6.14
C HIS A 105 0.78 -18.94 -5.71
N PHE A 106 -0.38 -19.31 -6.26
CA PHE A 106 -1.67 -18.63 -6.06
C PHE A 106 -1.73 -17.14 -6.41
N THR A 107 -0.75 -16.61 -7.15
CA THR A 107 -0.65 -15.18 -7.46
C THR A 107 -0.49 -14.94 -8.96
N TRP A 108 -1.40 -14.18 -9.54
CA TRP A 108 -1.34 -13.78 -10.95
C TRP A 108 -1.94 -12.38 -11.17
N GLU A 109 -1.50 -11.72 -12.22
CA GLU A 109 -1.94 -10.37 -12.61
C GLU A 109 -2.64 -10.42 -13.97
N LEU A 110 -3.72 -9.64 -14.11
CA LEU A 110 -4.28 -9.29 -15.40
C LEU A 110 -3.70 -7.94 -15.82
N LYS A 111 -3.07 -7.91 -16.98
CA LYS A 111 -2.46 -6.71 -17.56
C LYS A 111 -3.06 -6.35 -18.90
N TYR A 112 -3.02 -5.06 -19.20
CA TYR A 112 -3.27 -4.48 -20.50
C TYR A 112 -2.08 -3.60 -20.87
N SER A 113 -1.34 -3.99 -21.92
CA SER A 113 -0.02 -3.42 -22.19
C SER A 113 0.86 -3.51 -20.91
N ASP A 114 1.51 -2.42 -20.51
CA ASP A 114 2.32 -2.33 -19.29
C ASP A 114 1.50 -2.09 -18.01
N SER A 115 0.19 -1.81 -18.13
CA SER A 115 -0.68 -1.49 -17.00
C SER A 115 -1.26 -2.75 -16.35
N VAL A 116 -1.09 -2.88 -15.04
CA VAL A 116 -1.79 -3.92 -14.25
C VAL A 116 -3.22 -3.45 -14.01
N LEU A 117 -4.21 -4.27 -14.36
CA LEU A 117 -5.63 -3.98 -14.15
C LEU A 117 -6.18 -4.66 -12.90
N MET A 118 -5.67 -5.85 -12.58
CA MET A 118 -6.12 -6.64 -11.44
C MET A 118 -4.99 -7.53 -10.95
N VAL A 119 -4.83 -7.61 -9.64
CA VAL A 119 -3.97 -8.58 -8.97
C VAL A 119 -4.86 -9.61 -8.28
N VAL A 120 -4.56 -10.88 -8.45
CA VAL A 120 -5.28 -11.97 -7.79
C VAL A 120 -4.31 -12.73 -6.92
N GLU A 121 -4.61 -12.81 -5.63
CA GLU A 121 -3.80 -13.50 -4.65
C GLU A 121 -4.71 -14.37 -3.79
N TYR A 122 -4.43 -15.67 -3.70
CA TYR A 122 -5.29 -16.66 -3.00
C TYR A 122 -6.78 -16.57 -3.40
N ARG A 123 -7.04 -16.45 -4.72
CA ARG A 123 -8.39 -16.30 -5.32
C ARG A 123 -9.15 -15.03 -4.93
N GLN A 124 -8.49 -14.05 -4.30
CA GLN A 124 -9.07 -12.76 -3.99
C GLN A 124 -8.61 -11.73 -5.02
N PRO A 125 -9.51 -11.28 -5.93
CA PRO A 125 -9.17 -10.22 -6.86
C PRO A 125 -9.12 -8.88 -6.12
N ARG A 126 -8.11 -8.09 -6.42
CA ARG A 126 -7.96 -6.71 -5.93
C ARG A 126 -7.47 -5.82 -7.07
N LEU A 127 -7.82 -4.54 -7.00
CA LEU A 127 -7.15 -3.56 -7.82
C LEU A 127 -5.65 -3.54 -7.45
N PRO A 128 -4.76 -3.30 -8.42
CA PRO A 128 -3.36 -3.04 -8.12
C PRO A 128 -3.31 -1.90 -7.11
N LYS A 129 -2.66 -2.16 -5.98
CA LYS A 129 -2.43 -1.11 -4.98
C LYS A 129 -1.17 -0.38 -5.38
N GLU A 130 -1.25 0.94 -5.51
CA GLU A 130 -0.06 1.76 -5.41
C GLU A 130 0.62 1.45 -4.06
N ARG A 131 1.94 1.25 -4.09
CA ARG A 131 2.73 0.86 -2.91
C ARG A 131 2.60 1.88 -1.78
N MET A 132 2.33 3.14 -2.14
CA MET A 132 1.89 4.24 -1.30
C MET A 132 1.42 5.39 -2.20
N ASP A 133 0.42 6.13 -1.74
CA ASP A 133 -0.03 7.37 -2.36
C ASP A 133 1.05 8.46 -2.16
N LYS A 134 1.49 9.11 -3.24
CA LYS A 134 2.53 10.16 -3.20
C LYS A 134 2.08 11.33 -2.33
N GLU A 135 0.80 11.68 -2.39
CA GLU A 135 0.19 12.73 -1.60
C GLU A 135 0.23 12.40 -0.10
N LEU A 136 0.09 11.12 0.26
CA LEU A 136 0.23 10.67 1.66
C LEU A 136 1.67 10.85 2.16
N PHE A 137 2.66 10.50 1.33
CA PHE A 137 4.08 10.71 1.67
C PHE A 137 4.38 12.21 1.84
N PHE A 138 3.93 13.03 0.89
CA PHE A 138 4.07 14.47 0.94
C PHE A 138 3.43 15.06 2.21
N ASP A 139 2.21 14.62 2.56
CA ASP A 139 1.51 15.01 3.79
C ASP A 139 2.32 14.71 5.06
N HIS A 140 2.91 13.52 5.14
CA HIS A 140 3.74 13.15 6.29
C HIS A 140 4.99 14.01 6.38
N LEU A 141 5.64 14.27 5.25
CA LEU A 141 6.87 15.04 5.19
C LEU A 141 6.61 16.47 5.70
N ILE A 142 5.62 17.18 5.14
CA ILE A 142 5.30 18.57 5.52
C ILE A 142 4.81 18.72 6.96
N ARG A 143 4.23 17.66 7.53
CA ARG A 143 3.76 17.65 8.93
C ARG A 143 4.86 17.28 9.92
N THR A 144 5.91 16.61 9.45
CA THR A 144 7.04 16.20 10.28
C THR A 144 8.13 17.28 10.31
N PHE A 145 8.37 17.99 9.21
CA PHE A 145 9.46 18.95 9.10
C PHE A 145 8.98 20.35 8.80
N SER A 146 9.53 21.32 9.53
CA SER A 146 9.15 22.74 9.41
C SER A 146 9.65 23.43 8.13
N ASN A 147 10.74 22.93 7.52
CA ASN A 147 11.40 23.53 6.36
C ASN A 147 11.60 22.49 5.25
N ILE A 148 10.73 22.49 4.24
CA ILE A 148 10.80 21.61 3.07
C ILE A 148 10.67 22.43 1.80
N ASN A 149 11.47 22.09 0.80
CA ASN A 149 11.33 22.57 -0.57
C ASN A 149 10.58 21.53 -1.40
N GLU A 150 9.45 21.90 -2.01
CA GLU A 150 8.59 20.99 -2.79
C GLU A 150 9.33 20.25 -3.90
N ASN A 151 10.32 20.89 -4.53
CA ASN A 151 11.12 20.26 -5.58
C ASN A 151 11.94 19.08 -5.04
N ASP A 152 12.43 19.18 -3.80
CA ASP A 152 13.23 18.13 -3.17
C ASP A 152 12.36 16.93 -2.76
N VAL A 153 11.07 17.16 -2.49
CA VAL A 153 10.12 16.09 -2.16
C VAL A 153 9.88 15.16 -3.34
N ASN A 154 9.77 15.71 -4.56
CA ASN A 154 9.59 14.89 -5.76
C ASN A 154 10.79 13.97 -5.99
N VAL A 155 12.01 14.51 -5.86
CA VAL A 155 13.25 13.74 -6.01
C VAL A 155 13.36 12.66 -4.93
N MET A 156 13.02 13.00 -3.69
CA MET A 156 13.03 12.05 -2.58
C MET A 156 11.99 10.94 -2.78
N TRP A 157 10.80 11.28 -3.27
CA TRP A 157 9.76 10.32 -3.60
C TRP A 157 10.22 9.34 -4.68
N ASP A 158 10.80 9.84 -5.79
CA ASP A 158 11.30 9.00 -6.86
C ASP A 158 12.42 8.08 -6.38
N ALA A 159 13.27 8.56 -5.47
CA ALA A 159 14.30 7.74 -4.83
C ALA A 159 13.69 6.67 -3.91
N ILE A 160 12.70 6.99 -3.07
CA ILE A 160 12.00 6.01 -2.22
C ILE A 160 11.29 4.96 -3.07
N LEU A 161 10.65 5.35 -4.17
CA LEU A 161 10.07 4.41 -5.13
C LEU A 161 11.14 3.48 -5.71
N ALA A 162 12.32 3.99 -6.06
CA ALA A 162 13.42 3.15 -6.52
C ALA A 162 13.88 2.13 -5.48
N ALA A 163 13.79 2.45 -4.18
CA ALA A 163 14.08 1.51 -3.10
C ALA A 163 13.08 0.34 -3.04
N THR A 164 11.84 0.53 -3.52
CA THR A 164 10.85 -0.55 -3.58
C THR A 164 11.14 -1.60 -4.65
N GLU A 165 12.06 -1.33 -5.58
CA GLU A 165 12.47 -2.29 -6.60
C GLU A 165 13.55 -3.25 -6.12
N GLN A 166 14.09 -3.03 -4.92
CA GLN A 166 15.09 -3.91 -4.33
C GLN A 166 14.47 -5.24 -3.88
N LYS A 167 15.25 -6.31 -4.01
CA LYS A 167 14.83 -7.66 -3.56
C LYS A 167 14.78 -7.81 -2.04
N HIS A 168 15.45 -6.91 -1.32
CA HIS A 168 15.53 -6.91 0.13
C HIS A 168 14.87 -5.65 0.68
N GLY A 169 14.22 -5.76 1.83
CA GLY A 169 13.57 -4.63 2.46
C GLY A 169 14.57 -3.50 2.75
N THR A 170 14.15 -2.27 2.55
CA THR A 170 14.99 -1.06 2.69
C THR A 170 14.47 -0.17 3.81
N MET A 171 15.36 0.56 4.48
CA MET A 171 14.99 1.60 5.44
C MET A 171 15.63 2.93 5.04
N VAL A 172 14.85 4.00 5.09
CA VAL A 172 15.32 5.38 4.90
C VAL A 172 14.94 6.16 6.13
N VAL A 173 15.91 6.82 6.77
CA VAL A 173 15.70 7.70 7.92
C VAL A 173 15.91 9.12 7.47
N ILE A 174 14.89 9.95 7.62
CA ILE A 174 14.93 11.38 7.31
C ILE A 174 14.91 12.11 8.65
N THR A 175 15.87 13.00 8.89
CA THR A 175 15.89 13.82 10.11
C THR A 175 16.53 15.18 9.86
N ASN A 176 16.02 16.22 10.53
CA ASN A 176 16.57 17.57 10.43
C ASN A 176 18.00 17.71 11.00
N LYS A 177 18.51 16.68 11.69
CA LYS A 177 19.88 16.60 12.21
C LYS A 177 20.73 15.49 11.58
N ALA A 178 20.52 15.20 10.30
CA ALA A 178 21.16 14.06 9.63
C ALA A 178 22.69 14.05 9.73
N ALA A 179 23.35 15.20 9.63
CA ALA A 179 24.81 15.30 9.77
C ALA A 179 25.29 14.98 11.19
N GLU A 180 24.65 15.57 12.21
CA GLU A 180 24.97 15.31 13.63
C GLU A 180 24.70 13.84 13.99
N GLU A 181 23.66 13.26 13.41
CA GLU A 181 23.27 11.87 13.64
C GLU A 181 24.22 10.88 12.96
N ALA A 182 24.71 11.21 11.76
CA ALA A 182 25.79 10.48 11.10
C ALA A 182 27.07 10.45 11.94
N ASP A 183 27.43 11.58 12.56
CA ASP A 183 28.57 11.67 13.47
C ASP A 183 28.34 10.88 14.77
N ARG A 184 27.14 10.97 15.37
CA ARG A 184 26.77 10.24 16.58
C ARG A 184 26.84 8.73 16.38
N LEU A 185 26.35 8.26 15.24
CA LEU A 185 26.31 6.84 14.84
C LEU A 185 27.53 6.41 14.02
N ASN A 186 28.64 7.15 14.02
CA ASN A 186 29.82 6.89 13.18
C ASN A 186 30.40 5.46 13.31
N GLY A 187 30.20 4.78 14.45
CA GLY A 187 30.60 3.38 14.62
C GLY A 187 29.60 2.33 14.07
N GLN A 188 28.44 2.79 13.61
CA GLN A 188 27.25 2.03 13.21
C GLN A 188 26.79 2.38 11.79
N CYS A 189 27.57 3.16 11.04
CA CYS A 189 27.28 3.55 9.67
C CYS A 189 28.54 3.72 8.84
N ILE A 190 28.36 3.94 7.53
CA ILE A 190 29.39 4.46 6.64
C ILE A 190 29.10 5.95 6.42
N ASN A 191 29.94 6.80 7.00
CA ASN A 191 29.88 8.25 6.75
C ASN A 191 30.35 8.57 5.32
N ILE A 192 29.61 9.46 4.67
CA ILE A 192 29.90 9.91 3.30
C ILE A 192 29.94 11.44 3.27
N GLU A 193 30.60 11.99 2.25
CA GLU A 193 30.39 13.40 1.92
C GLU A 193 28.93 13.58 1.47
N PRO A 194 28.20 14.60 1.93
CA PRO A 194 26.79 14.74 1.62
C PRO A 194 26.51 14.81 0.11
N ILE A 195 25.67 13.92 -0.39
CA ILE A 195 25.26 13.86 -1.80
C ILE A 195 23.76 14.00 -1.95
N ASN A 196 23.31 14.63 -3.03
CA ASN A 196 21.88 14.66 -3.35
C ASN A 196 21.44 13.26 -3.76
N LEU A 197 20.41 12.74 -3.10
CA LEU A 197 19.87 11.44 -3.42
C LEU A 197 19.08 11.51 -4.74
N ASN A 198 19.21 10.49 -5.58
CA ASN A 198 18.39 10.28 -6.76
C ASN A 198 18.15 8.77 -6.95
N THR A 199 17.39 8.40 -7.97
CA THR A 199 17.05 7.01 -8.29
C THR A 199 18.28 6.10 -8.47
N GLU A 200 19.33 6.58 -9.15
CA GLU A 200 20.54 5.79 -9.40
C GLU A 200 21.35 5.56 -8.12
N VAL A 201 21.55 6.61 -7.33
CA VAL A 201 22.22 6.52 -6.03
C VAL A 201 21.44 5.62 -5.09
N MET A 202 20.12 5.74 -5.02
CA MET A 202 19.31 4.88 -4.16
C MET A 202 19.50 3.40 -4.50
N ARG A 203 19.48 3.04 -5.79
CA ARG A 203 19.70 1.65 -6.22
C ARG A 203 21.08 1.12 -5.82
N LEU A 204 22.09 1.98 -5.80
CA LEU A 204 23.44 1.60 -5.39
C LEU A 204 23.50 1.35 -3.88
N VAL A 205 22.99 2.30 -3.08
CA VAL A 205 23.21 2.31 -1.62
C VAL A 205 22.29 1.37 -0.85
N THR A 206 21.17 0.97 -1.44
CA THR A 206 20.21 0.04 -0.82
C THR A 206 20.59 -1.43 -1.00
N THR A 207 21.75 -1.70 -1.62
CA THR A 207 22.30 -3.06 -1.75
C THR A 207 22.92 -3.61 -0.47
N ILE A 208 23.19 -2.74 0.51
CA ILE A 208 23.74 -3.11 1.81
C ILE A 208 22.66 -3.09 2.90
N ASP A 209 22.87 -3.86 3.96
CA ASP A 209 22.00 -3.85 5.13
C ASP A 209 22.12 -2.53 5.92
N GLY A 210 21.03 -2.17 6.60
CA GLY A 210 20.91 -0.93 7.38
C GLY A 210 20.00 0.09 6.73
N ALA A 211 20.07 1.32 7.22
CA ALA A 211 19.28 2.43 6.72
C ALA A 211 20.12 3.43 5.92
N VAL A 212 19.46 4.17 5.03
CA VAL A 212 20.01 5.36 4.37
C VAL A 212 19.59 6.58 5.19
N LEU A 213 20.54 7.41 5.62
CA LEU A 213 20.28 8.60 6.44
C LEU A 213 20.25 9.85 5.58
N LEU A 214 19.12 10.54 5.60
CA LEU A 214 18.81 11.73 4.80
C LEU A 214 18.47 12.92 5.68
N ASP A 215 18.74 14.12 5.18
CA ASP A 215 18.11 15.34 5.66
C ASP A 215 16.76 15.61 4.94
N PRO A 216 15.93 16.55 5.43
CA PRO A 216 14.62 16.84 4.84
C PRO A 216 14.69 17.42 3.42
N ASN A 217 15.86 17.85 2.96
CA ASN A 217 16.09 18.36 1.60
C ASN A 217 16.62 17.26 0.66
N GLY A 218 16.64 16.00 1.10
CA GLY A 218 17.02 14.85 0.28
C GLY A 218 18.54 14.67 0.11
N LYS A 219 19.38 15.31 0.94
CA LYS A 219 20.80 14.97 0.95
C LYS A 219 21.04 13.76 1.84
N CYS A 220 21.83 12.83 1.33
CA CYS A 220 22.27 11.65 2.05
C CYS A 220 23.58 11.94 2.79
N HIS A 221 23.61 11.63 4.09
CA HIS A 221 24.75 11.89 4.99
C HIS A 221 25.45 10.61 5.45
N ALA A 222 24.74 9.48 5.49
CA ALA A 222 25.32 8.18 5.86
C ALA A 222 24.57 7.00 5.24
N LEU A 223 25.31 5.89 5.06
CA LEU A 223 24.81 4.64 4.48
C LEU A 223 24.93 3.48 5.47
N GLY A 224 24.08 2.46 5.33
CA GLY A 224 24.14 1.24 6.14
C GLY A 224 23.97 1.52 7.64
N VAL A 225 23.18 2.54 7.99
CA VAL A 225 23.01 2.98 9.38
C VAL A 225 22.27 1.92 10.18
N ILE A 226 22.91 1.43 11.24
CA ILE A 226 22.30 0.55 12.23
C ILE A 226 21.69 1.42 13.32
N LEU A 227 20.36 1.51 13.32
CA LEU A 227 19.64 2.32 14.31
C LEU A 227 19.76 1.70 15.70
N ASP A 228 20.10 2.54 16.68
CA ASP A 228 19.95 2.23 18.09
C ASP A 228 18.51 2.50 18.55
N GLY A 229 18.24 2.30 19.84
CA GLY A 229 16.92 2.53 20.42
C GLY A 229 16.66 1.65 21.63
N ARG A 230 15.78 2.11 22.53
CA ARG A 230 15.35 1.34 23.70
C ARG A 230 14.11 0.52 23.37
N ALA A 231 13.85 -0.53 24.15
CA ALA A 231 12.59 -1.25 24.04
C ALA A 231 11.42 -0.29 24.32
N THR A 232 10.39 -0.34 23.49
CA THR A 232 9.18 0.49 23.56
C THR A 232 7.95 -0.43 23.59
N ASP A 233 6.85 0.04 24.17
CA ASP A 233 5.56 -0.64 24.20
C ASP A 233 4.82 -0.56 22.86
N LYS A 234 5.27 0.30 21.95
CA LYS A 234 4.75 0.47 20.58
C LYS A 234 5.18 -0.64 19.60
N GLY A 235 6.04 -1.57 20.03
CA GLY A 235 6.54 -2.65 19.17
C GLY A 235 5.43 -3.63 18.74
N ASP A 236 5.55 -4.17 17.54
CA ASP A 236 4.59 -5.13 16.98
C ASP A 236 5.31 -6.45 16.60
N PRO A 237 5.08 -7.57 17.33
CA PRO A 237 5.70 -8.85 17.03
C PRO A 237 5.26 -9.47 15.70
N ALA A 238 4.15 -9.01 15.11
CA ALA A 238 3.72 -9.43 13.77
C ALA A 238 4.54 -8.76 12.65
N ARG A 239 5.35 -7.75 12.97
CA ARG A 239 6.12 -6.95 12.01
C ARG A 239 7.61 -7.29 12.08
N GLY A 240 8.31 -7.03 10.98
CA GLY A 240 9.73 -7.37 10.83
C GLY A 240 10.68 -6.53 11.69
N ALA A 241 11.95 -6.97 11.75
CA ALA A 241 13.00 -6.32 12.54
C ALA A 241 13.25 -4.85 12.14
N ARG A 242 13.18 -4.51 10.85
CA ARG A 242 13.33 -3.13 10.37
C ARG A 242 12.25 -2.21 10.94
N TYR A 243 10.99 -2.62 10.80
CA TYR A 243 9.85 -1.87 11.34
C TYR A 243 9.97 -1.63 12.86
N ASN A 244 10.26 -2.69 13.62
CA ASN A 244 10.43 -2.57 15.06
C ASN A 244 11.67 -1.75 15.47
N SER A 245 12.76 -1.79 14.70
CA SER A 245 13.94 -0.97 14.97
C SER A 245 13.67 0.51 14.71
N ALA A 246 12.93 0.83 13.65
CA ALA A 246 12.49 2.19 13.37
C ALA A 246 11.62 2.77 14.51
N LEU A 247 10.69 1.98 15.05
CA LEU A 247 9.87 2.41 16.20
C LEU A 247 10.72 2.68 17.44
N ARG A 248 11.63 1.76 17.80
CA ARG A 248 12.52 1.94 18.96
C ARG A 248 13.42 3.16 18.81
N TYR A 249 13.96 3.37 17.61
CA TYR A 249 14.79 4.52 17.31
C TYR A 249 13.99 5.81 17.46
N LEU A 250 12.85 5.93 16.77
CA LEU A 250 12.00 7.13 16.81
C LEU A 250 11.59 7.49 18.24
N ASP A 251 11.23 6.51 19.07
CA ASP A 251 10.81 6.73 20.47
C ASP A 251 11.94 7.29 21.36
N THR A 252 13.20 7.18 20.90
CA THR A 252 14.36 7.78 21.56
C THR A 252 14.82 9.11 20.95
N GLN A 253 14.21 9.54 19.84
CA GLN A 253 14.56 10.79 19.16
C GLN A 253 13.74 11.96 19.70
N GLU A 254 14.40 13.09 19.94
CA GLU A 254 13.75 14.37 20.26
C GLU A 254 13.64 15.29 19.03
N ASN A 255 14.25 14.88 17.91
CA ASN A 255 14.34 15.67 16.69
C ASN A 255 13.20 15.31 15.73
N GLU A 256 12.88 16.22 14.80
CA GLU A 256 11.99 15.91 13.68
C GLU A 256 12.56 14.72 12.91
N CYS A 257 11.79 13.63 12.81
CA CYS A 257 12.24 12.41 12.18
C CYS A 257 11.07 11.67 11.51
N LEU A 258 11.29 11.27 10.26
CA LEU A 258 10.41 10.43 9.47
C LEU A 258 11.22 9.24 8.97
N ILE A 259 10.75 8.04 9.24
CA ILE A 259 11.39 6.80 8.84
C ILE A 259 10.48 6.08 7.86
N VAL A 260 11.03 5.77 6.69
CA VAL A 260 10.38 5.02 5.63
C VAL A 260 10.90 3.59 5.68
N VAL A 261 10.01 2.65 5.94
CA VAL A 261 10.32 1.22 5.95
C VAL A 261 9.65 0.56 4.75
N VAL A 262 10.47 0.09 3.83
CA VAL A 262 10.05 -0.65 2.64
C VAL A 262 10.20 -2.15 2.91
N SER A 263 9.11 -2.90 2.82
CA SER A 263 9.13 -4.36 2.98
C SER A 263 9.75 -5.05 1.76
N GLU A 264 10.09 -6.33 1.92
CA GLU A 264 10.54 -7.19 0.80
C GLU A 264 9.45 -7.36 -0.29
N ASP A 265 8.18 -7.28 0.11
CA ASP A 265 7.04 -7.31 -0.80
C ASP A 265 6.76 -5.95 -1.47
N GLY A 266 7.53 -4.91 -1.12
CA GLY A 266 7.43 -3.55 -1.67
C GLY A 266 6.42 -2.64 -0.98
N ASP A 267 5.83 -3.05 0.15
CA ASP A 267 4.95 -2.18 0.95
C ASP A 267 5.77 -1.09 1.65
N ILE A 268 5.31 0.16 1.54
CA ILE A 268 5.95 1.30 2.19
C ILE A 268 5.20 1.64 3.48
N ASN A 269 5.94 1.82 4.58
CA ASN A 269 5.40 2.25 5.87
C ASN A 269 6.12 3.52 6.32
N LEU A 270 5.35 4.52 6.75
CA LEU A 270 5.86 5.76 7.33
C LEU A 270 5.76 5.70 8.85
N ILE A 271 6.84 6.07 9.52
CA ILE A 271 6.97 6.08 10.98
C ILE A 271 7.51 7.47 11.37
N PRO A 272 6.78 8.30 12.13
CA PRO A 272 5.49 8.01 12.77
C PRO A 272 4.37 7.81 11.73
N HIS A 273 3.38 7.00 12.11
CA HIS A 273 2.18 6.82 11.30
C HIS A 273 1.18 7.93 11.63
N LEU A 274 1.14 8.98 10.83
CA LEU A 274 0.21 10.08 11.03
C LEU A 274 -1.15 9.70 10.46
N LYS A 275 -2.21 9.86 11.26
CA LYS A 275 -3.58 9.68 10.77
C LYS A 275 -3.90 10.69 9.65
N PRO A 276 -4.75 10.31 8.68
CA PRO A 276 -5.14 11.19 7.58
C PRO A 276 -5.80 12.48 8.05
N ARG A 277 -5.57 13.59 7.36
CA ARG A 277 -6.31 14.83 7.62
C ARG A 277 -7.78 14.69 7.24
N ILE A 278 -8.68 15.21 8.06
CA ILE A 278 -10.13 15.26 7.77
C ILE A 278 -10.63 16.71 7.73
N PRO A 279 -11.69 17.02 6.96
CA PRO A 279 -12.34 18.32 7.08
C PRO A 279 -12.91 18.50 8.49
N ARG A 280 -12.62 19.63 9.14
CA ARG A 280 -13.15 19.96 10.47
C ARG A 280 -14.68 19.88 10.53
N GLN A 281 -15.33 20.25 9.43
CA GLN A 281 -16.78 20.18 9.23
C GLN A 281 -17.37 18.78 9.48
N CYS A 282 -16.61 17.71 9.31
CA CYS A 282 -17.09 16.35 9.61
C CYS A 282 -17.42 16.19 11.11
N ILE A 283 -16.61 16.78 12.00
CA ILE A 283 -16.86 16.76 13.45
C ILE A 283 -17.98 17.74 13.80
N ASP A 284 -17.93 18.96 13.25
CA ASP A 284 -18.94 19.99 13.54
C ASP A 284 -20.36 19.53 13.17
N ASN A 285 -20.51 18.82 12.03
CA ASN A 285 -21.80 18.28 11.60
C ASN A 285 -22.31 17.21 12.56
N LEU A 286 -21.45 16.28 13.02
CA LEU A 286 -21.86 15.25 13.98
C LEU A 286 -22.29 15.87 15.32
N ILE A 287 -21.57 16.89 15.80
CA ILE A 287 -21.95 17.63 17.00
C ILE A 287 -23.28 18.34 16.80
N LYS A 288 -23.50 18.98 15.65
CA LYS A 288 -24.76 19.65 15.31
C LYS A 288 -25.92 18.66 15.25
N ASP A 289 -25.73 17.49 14.64
CA ASP A 289 -26.74 16.44 14.59
C ASP A 289 -27.07 15.93 16.00
N LEU A 290 -26.05 15.78 16.86
CA LEU A 290 -26.24 15.42 18.27
C LEU A 290 -27.04 16.49 19.04
N GLN A 291 -26.77 17.78 18.77
CA GLN A 291 -27.54 18.88 19.32
C GLN A 291 -29.02 18.83 18.88
N GLN A 292 -29.29 18.56 17.61
CA GLN A 292 -30.65 18.42 17.10
C GLN A 292 -31.40 17.26 17.76
N VAL A 293 -30.72 16.13 18.00
CA VAL A 293 -31.30 15.00 18.75
C VAL A 293 -31.63 15.42 20.18
N ASN A 294 -30.77 16.19 20.83
CA ASN A 294 -31.03 16.71 22.18
C ASN A 294 -32.21 17.71 22.21
N GLU A 295 -32.35 18.56 21.19
CA GLU A 295 -33.41 19.59 21.12
C GLU A 295 -34.77 19.05 20.69
N SER A 296 -34.81 17.85 20.09
CA SER A 296 -36.03 17.23 19.59
C SER A 296 -37.00 16.84 20.72
N GLU A 297 -38.30 17.11 20.54
CA GLU A 297 -39.35 16.72 21.50
C GLU A 297 -39.45 15.21 21.69
N ARG A 298 -39.24 14.44 20.62
CA ARG A 298 -39.20 12.98 20.64
C ARG A 298 -37.76 12.52 20.47
N LEU A 299 -37.28 11.74 21.44
CA LEU A 299 -35.93 11.21 21.40
C LEU A 299 -35.83 10.07 20.37
N ASP A 300 -35.03 10.29 19.33
CA ASP A 300 -34.64 9.24 18.38
C ASP A 300 -33.35 8.54 18.85
N ILE A 301 -33.54 7.45 19.59
CA ILE A 301 -32.44 6.63 20.14
C ILE A 301 -31.59 6.01 19.02
N LYS A 302 -32.17 5.70 17.86
CA LYS A 302 -31.42 5.10 16.75
C LYS A 302 -30.44 6.12 16.17
N SER A 303 -30.91 7.33 15.92
CA SER A 303 -30.07 8.43 15.42
C SER A 303 -28.99 8.80 16.44
N PHE A 304 -29.32 8.89 17.73
CA PHE A 304 -28.34 9.08 18.80
C PHE A 304 -27.22 8.04 18.75
N ASN A 305 -27.56 6.75 18.71
CA ASN A 305 -26.56 5.68 18.68
C ASN A 305 -25.69 5.71 17.42
N GLN A 306 -26.28 6.02 16.26
CA GLN A 306 -25.52 6.14 15.01
C GLN A 306 -24.50 7.29 15.08
N ILE A 307 -24.89 8.43 15.64
CA ILE A 307 -24.01 9.60 15.81
C ILE A 307 -22.89 9.26 16.79
N MET A 308 -23.23 8.68 17.95
CA MET A 308 -22.22 8.28 18.95
C MET A 308 -21.23 7.27 18.38
N HIS A 309 -21.68 6.28 17.62
CA HIS A 309 -20.80 5.32 16.95
C HIS A 309 -19.86 6.01 15.93
N ASN A 310 -20.37 6.98 15.16
CA ASN A 310 -19.54 7.75 14.24
C ASN A 310 -18.50 8.62 14.98
N LEU A 311 -18.88 9.22 16.11
CA LEU A 311 -17.97 9.98 16.98
C LEU A 311 -16.89 9.09 17.60
N GLU A 312 -17.22 7.86 18.03
CA GLU A 312 -16.22 6.89 18.51
C GLU A 312 -15.18 6.54 17.44
N ARG A 313 -15.62 6.36 16.18
CA ARG A 313 -14.70 6.10 15.05
C ARG A 313 -13.78 7.29 14.75
N LEU A 314 -14.21 8.50 15.10
CA LEU A 314 -13.46 9.73 14.91
C LEU A 314 -12.88 10.28 16.23
N ALA A 315 -12.84 9.47 17.30
CA ALA A 315 -12.47 9.93 18.64
C ALA A 315 -11.07 10.57 18.69
N PHE A 316 -10.14 10.07 17.87
CA PHE A 316 -8.81 10.67 17.71
C PHE A 316 -8.88 12.15 17.30
N TYR A 317 -9.85 12.53 16.46
CA TYR A 317 -9.99 13.87 15.93
C TYR A 317 -10.87 14.79 16.79
N LEU A 318 -11.07 14.48 18.07
CA LEU A 318 -11.86 15.34 18.96
C LEU A 318 -10.92 16.23 19.77
N LEU A 319 -11.08 17.54 19.66
CA LEU A 319 -10.40 18.49 20.53
C LEU A 319 -11.03 18.44 21.94
N GLN A 320 -10.36 19.06 22.91
CA GLN A 320 -10.88 19.16 24.29
C GLN A 320 -12.30 19.75 24.31
N GLU A 321 -12.53 20.85 23.59
CA GLU A 321 -13.83 21.52 23.51
C GLU A 321 -14.92 20.61 22.90
N ASP A 322 -14.55 19.76 21.93
CA ASP A 322 -15.48 18.80 21.34
C ASP A 322 -15.87 17.72 22.33
N CYS A 323 -14.86 17.16 23.01
CA CYS A 323 -15.07 16.14 24.04
C CYS A 323 -16.04 16.66 25.10
N ASP A 324 -15.81 17.87 25.62
CA ASP A 324 -16.64 18.48 26.65
C ASP A 324 -18.08 18.66 26.17
N LYS A 325 -18.25 19.22 24.97
CA LYS A 325 -19.57 19.46 24.37
C LYS A 325 -20.33 18.16 24.07
N ILE A 326 -19.66 17.15 23.50
CA ILE A 326 -20.25 15.84 23.21
C ILE A 326 -20.65 15.15 24.53
N ASN A 327 -19.79 15.17 25.54
CA ASN A 327 -20.06 14.55 26.84
C ASN A 327 -21.25 15.22 27.53
N GLU A 328 -21.35 16.55 27.49
CA GLU A 328 -22.51 17.29 28.02
C GLU A 328 -23.81 16.91 27.30
N LEU A 329 -23.81 16.95 25.96
CA LEU A 329 -24.98 16.61 25.15
C LEU A 329 -25.41 15.16 25.35
N ARG A 330 -24.45 14.24 25.39
CA ARG A 330 -24.71 12.82 25.63
C ARG A 330 -25.37 12.62 26.99
N ASN A 331 -24.83 13.21 28.05
CA ASN A 331 -25.41 13.11 29.40
C ASN A 331 -26.85 13.68 29.43
N ALA A 332 -27.07 14.81 28.76
CA ALA A 332 -28.40 15.41 28.64
C ALA A 332 -29.39 14.49 27.90
N ILE A 333 -28.98 13.88 26.79
CA ILE A 333 -29.80 12.93 26.03
C ILE A 333 -30.08 11.66 26.85
N GLU A 334 -29.05 11.07 27.46
CA GLU A 334 -29.17 9.83 28.24
C GLU A 334 -30.08 10.01 29.47
N SER A 335 -30.17 11.22 30.03
CA SER A 335 -31.09 11.55 31.13
C SER A 335 -32.57 11.55 30.71
N LYS A 336 -32.86 11.69 29.41
CA LYS A 336 -34.22 11.67 28.85
C LYS A 336 -34.68 10.25 28.49
N ILE A 337 -33.78 9.27 28.49
CA ILE A 337 -34.10 7.88 28.18
C ILE A 337 -34.79 7.24 29.40
N GLU A 338 -35.93 6.60 29.17
CA GLU A 338 -36.65 5.88 30.22
C GLU A 338 -35.79 4.76 30.83
N PRO A 339 -35.79 4.59 32.17
CA PRO A 339 -34.92 3.61 32.85
C PRO A 339 -35.08 2.16 32.38
N GLU A 340 -36.26 1.80 31.87
CA GLU A 340 -36.59 0.44 31.41
C GLU A 340 -36.12 0.17 29.97
N THR A 341 -35.64 1.20 29.26
CA THR A 341 -35.16 1.06 27.88
C THR A 341 -33.75 0.48 27.84
N ILE A 342 -33.57 -0.62 27.12
CA ILE A 342 -32.24 -1.17 26.81
C ILE A 342 -31.47 -0.16 25.97
N ARG A 343 -30.28 0.23 26.44
CA ARG A 343 -29.43 1.24 25.77
C ARG A 343 -27.97 0.83 25.73
N ILE A 344 -27.26 1.38 24.76
CA ILE A 344 -25.79 1.32 24.69
C ILE A 344 -25.24 2.34 25.68
N VAL A 345 -24.22 1.95 26.45
CA VAL A 345 -23.54 2.84 27.39
C VAL A 345 -22.24 3.31 26.75
N TYR A 346 -22.14 4.61 26.51
CA TYR A 346 -20.94 5.22 25.96
C TYR A 346 -20.05 5.75 27.10
N ARG A 347 -18.72 5.70 26.92
CA ARG A 347 -17.77 6.33 27.84
C ARG A 347 -17.59 7.80 27.48
N ASN A 348 -17.11 8.59 28.44
CA ASN A 348 -16.75 9.98 28.14
C ASN A 348 -15.59 9.97 27.14
N PHE A 349 -15.67 10.85 26.16
CA PHE A 349 -14.54 11.15 25.29
C PHE A 349 -13.50 11.96 26.07
N THR A 350 -12.24 11.66 25.78
CA THR A 350 -11.06 12.41 26.22
C THR A 350 -10.20 12.66 24.98
N PRO A 351 -9.61 13.85 24.83
CA PRO A 351 -8.78 14.13 23.67
C PRO A 351 -7.56 13.19 23.65
N ASP A 352 -7.15 12.80 22.45
CA ASP A 352 -5.92 12.04 22.25
C ASP A 352 -4.70 12.98 22.40
N PRO A 353 -3.66 12.63 23.18
CA PRO A 353 -2.47 13.47 23.35
C PRO A 353 -1.74 13.80 22.04
N GLU A 354 -1.86 12.94 21.02
CA GLU A 354 -1.24 13.15 19.71
C GLU A 354 -2.10 13.99 18.75
N MET A 355 -3.32 14.36 19.15
CA MET A 355 -4.22 15.16 18.33
C MET A 355 -3.95 16.66 18.45
N ASP A 356 -3.83 17.32 17.30
CA ASP A 356 -3.73 18.77 17.17
C ASP A 356 -4.43 19.30 15.90
N ASN A 357 -4.37 20.61 15.67
CA ASN A 357 -5.02 21.23 14.52
C ASN A 357 -4.42 20.84 13.16
N SER A 358 -3.22 20.24 13.11
CA SER A 358 -2.59 19.78 11.86
C SER A 358 -3.35 18.60 11.22
N TYR A 359 -4.19 17.92 11.99
CA TYR A 359 -5.02 16.81 11.50
C TYR A 359 -6.33 17.27 10.83
N TYR A 360 -6.58 18.58 10.77
CA TYR A 360 -7.66 19.14 9.98
C TYR A 360 -7.18 19.72 8.65
N LYS A 361 -8.02 19.61 7.61
CA LYS A 361 -7.79 20.21 6.29
C LYS A 361 -8.20 21.67 6.22
#